data_AF-A0A4Q4MBA3-F1
#
_entry.id   AF-A0A4Q4MBA3-F1
#
_cell.length_a   1.000
_cell.length_b   1.000
_cell.length_c   1.000
_cell.angle_alpha   90.00
_cell.angle_beta   90.00
_cell.angle_gamma   90.00
#
_symmetry.space_group_name_H-M   'P 1'
#
loop_
_entity.id
_entity.type
_entity.pdbx_description
1 polymer ?
#
loop_
_entity_poly.entity_id
_entity_poly.type
_entity_poly.pdbx_seq_one_letter_code
_entity_poly.pdbx_strand_id
1 'polypeptide(L)'
;MRYSSAVVLSTVVVGQAAAANMHNRHASFHARRQADAKRSAGNDVDWSKVAYDLGDVDWSSVFATPTPTPAAAPKVASVADVKAAAEPTPYATKEQPSTTAAAKPAATSAESNDLLGDLGDAISDIGDDITDAVSDFLDGVSEWAEKVKCKTGLNKKAAWDGIWIGGDSKWKAEFTNDRSNEDMMLSCWQAKGFSGMSLNVNNPDILVKIPAGKSIELSFKEKMPSACAPFYASTALAQFGGVNNTWWEVTFGQDGAFDVSRNINMHGDNIYSKGSKCTSDMSTCVFKCKDGMDTCEKGEDYYLDNCNASGGGGGGYDVVMAGVGGGCSMGQNSETVKVVFS
;
A
#
# COMPACT_ATOMS: atom_id res chain seq x y z
N MET A 1 -63.19 7.88 -12.46
CA MET A 1 -62.20 8.65 -11.66
C MET A 1 -61.37 7.65 -10.87
N ARG A 2 -60.13 7.39 -11.32
CA ARG A 2 -59.18 6.50 -10.65
C ARG A 2 -58.17 7.40 -9.95
N TYR A 3 -58.10 7.35 -8.63
CA TYR A 3 -57.04 8.03 -7.87
C TYR A 3 -55.92 7.03 -7.60
N SER A 4 -54.75 7.35 -8.14
CA SER A 4 -53.49 6.67 -7.90
C SER A 4 -52.96 7.04 -6.52
N SER A 5 -52.76 6.06 -5.65
CA SER A 5 -51.96 6.19 -4.43
C SER A 5 -50.68 5.38 -4.62
N ALA A 6 -49.66 6.02 -5.16
CA ALA A 6 -48.30 5.48 -5.20
C ALA A 6 -47.31 6.65 -5.12
N VAL A 7 -47.14 7.20 -3.93
CA VAL A 7 -46.01 8.07 -3.59
C VAL A 7 -45.61 7.78 -2.15
N VAL A 8 -44.30 7.84 -1.90
CA VAL A 8 -43.58 7.72 -0.62
C VAL A 8 -43.06 6.31 -0.31
N LEU A 9 -42.06 5.87 -1.07
CA LEU A 9 -41.06 4.90 -0.59
C LEU A 9 -39.74 4.93 -1.40
N SER A 10 -39.26 6.13 -1.76
CA SER A 10 -38.05 6.29 -2.59
C SER A 10 -36.95 7.18 -1.98
N THR A 11 -37.00 7.53 -0.70
CA THR A 11 -36.00 8.43 -0.08
C THR A 11 -35.19 7.86 1.08
N VAL A 12 -35.17 6.53 1.31
CA VAL A 12 -34.43 5.95 2.46
C VAL A 12 -33.31 4.96 2.07
N VAL A 13 -32.91 4.87 0.80
CA VAL A 13 -31.83 3.93 0.38
C VAL A 13 -30.48 4.63 0.09
N VAL A 14 -30.45 5.96 -0.08
CA VAL A 14 -29.21 6.68 -0.44
C VAL A 14 -28.33 7.04 0.78
N GLY A 15 -28.85 6.89 2.01
CA GLY A 15 -28.15 7.27 3.24
C GLY A 15 -27.34 6.16 3.92
N GLN A 16 -27.53 4.89 3.57
CA GLN A 16 -26.87 3.77 4.27
C GLN A 16 -25.47 3.45 3.71
N ALA A 17 -25.16 3.82 2.47
CA ALA A 17 -23.82 3.63 1.90
C ALA A 17 -22.75 4.56 2.53
N ALA A 18 -23.17 5.68 3.13
CA ALA A 18 -22.26 6.62 3.79
C ALA A 18 -22.02 6.29 5.27
N ALA A 19 -22.94 5.57 5.94
CA ALA A 19 -22.92 5.41 7.39
C ALA A 19 -22.47 4.03 7.90
N ALA A 20 -22.47 2.98 7.08
CA ALA A 20 -22.03 1.64 7.53
C ALA A 20 -20.49 1.43 7.50
N ASN A 21 -19.73 2.40 6.96
CA ASN A 21 -18.35 2.21 6.47
C ASN A 21 -17.27 2.88 7.33
N MET A 22 -17.53 3.16 8.61
CA MET A 22 -16.86 4.26 9.34
C MET A 22 -15.46 4.00 9.92
N HIS A 23 -14.85 2.80 9.83
CA HIS A 23 -13.78 2.51 10.81
C HIS A 23 -12.42 1.95 10.38
N ASN A 24 -12.14 1.52 9.14
CA ASN A 24 -10.84 0.86 8.87
C ASN A 24 -10.33 0.89 7.42
N ARG A 25 -10.77 1.83 6.56
CA ARG A 25 -10.58 1.65 5.10
C ARG A 25 -9.22 2.13 4.54
N HIS A 26 -8.47 2.93 5.28
CA HIS A 26 -7.12 3.40 4.91
C HIS A 26 -6.26 3.52 6.19
N ALA A 27 -6.16 2.43 6.94
CA ALA A 27 -5.68 2.47 8.33
C ALA A 27 -4.22 2.01 8.49
N SER A 28 -3.59 1.37 7.51
CA SER A 28 -2.24 0.82 7.67
C SER A 28 -1.15 1.90 7.75
N PHE A 29 -1.12 2.84 6.81
CA PHE A 29 -0.17 3.96 6.86
C PHE A 29 -0.47 4.91 8.02
N HIS A 30 -1.75 5.19 8.27
CA HIS A 30 -2.14 6.12 9.31
C HIS A 30 -2.34 5.48 10.70
N ALA A 31 -2.09 4.18 10.86
CA ALA A 31 -2.06 3.52 12.17
C ALA A 31 -1.10 4.22 13.14
N ARG A 32 -0.08 4.90 12.60
CA ARG A 32 0.79 5.82 13.30
C ARG A 32 0.01 6.87 14.10
N ARG A 33 -0.93 7.56 13.45
CA ARG A 33 -1.84 8.51 14.09
C ARG A 33 -2.83 7.88 15.03
N GLN A 34 -3.36 6.69 14.72
CA GLN A 34 -4.26 6.00 15.66
C GLN A 34 -3.58 5.74 17.00
N ALA A 35 -2.29 5.42 16.98
CA ALA A 35 -1.49 5.26 18.18
C ALA A 35 -1.16 6.60 18.87
N ASP A 36 -0.88 7.67 18.11
CA ASP A 36 -0.67 9.01 18.67
C ASP A 36 -1.95 9.61 19.26
N ALA A 37 -3.10 9.52 18.60
CA ALA A 37 -4.40 9.95 19.14
C ALA A 37 -4.76 9.20 20.43
N LYS A 38 -4.39 7.91 20.53
CA LYS A 38 -4.49 7.12 21.77
C LYS A 38 -3.52 7.59 22.87
N ARG A 39 -2.37 8.19 22.51
CA ARG A 39 -1.48 8.86 23.47
C ARG A 39 -2.03 10.22 23.89
N SER A 40 -2.67 10.95 22.97
CA SER A 40 -3.16 12.32 23.16
C SER A 40 -4.43 12.47 24.00
N ALA A 41 -5.01 11.39 24.53
CA ALA A 41 -6.17 11.46 25.43
C ALA A 41 -5.82 11.45 26.93
N GLY A 42 -4.53 11.36 27.31
CA GLY A 42 -4.17 11.34 28.73
C GLY A 42 -2.69 11.36 29.09
N ASN A 43 -1.77 11.38 28.13
CA ASN A 43 -0.34 11.49 28.39
C ASN A 43 0.18 12.86 27.98
N ASP A 44 -0.29 13.91 28.66
CA ASP A 44 0.52 15.12 28.74
C ASP A 44 1.85 14.73 29.40
N VAL A 45 2.96 15.05 28.74
CA VAL A 45 4.27 15.03 29.40
C VAL A 45 4.14 15.97 30.58
N ASP A 46 4.19 15.42 31.79
CA ASP A 46 4.24 16.22 33.00
C ASP A 46 5.62 16.88 33.05
N TRP A 47 5.73 18.05 32.41
CA TRP A 47 6.96 18.84 32.37
C TRP A 47 7.43 19.26 33.76
N SER A 48 6.57 19.19 34.79
CA SER A 48 6.98 19.39 36.18
C SER A 48 7.76 18.20 36.78
N LYS A 49 7.71 17.03 36.13
CA LYS A 49 8.50 15.83 36.48
C LYS A 49 9.75 15.66 35.62
N VAL A 50 9.91 16.46 34.57
CA VAL A 50 11.13 16.49 33.76
C VAL A 50 12.13 17.44 34.43
N ALA A 51 12.85 16.94 35.42
CA ALA A 51 13.99 17.64 36.00
C ALA A 51 15.25 17.28 35.19
N TYR A 52 15.75 18.21 34.40
CA TYR A 52 17.12 18.13 33.89
C TYR A 52 18.06 18.72 34.94
N ASP A 53 18.99 17.91 35.45
CA ASP A 53 20.12 18.43 36.22
C ASP A 53 21.08 19.13 35.26
N LEU A 54 20.98 20.46 35.21
CA LEU A 54 21.83 21.33 34.41
C LEU A 54 22.92 21.98 35.27
N GLY A 55 23.15 21.47 36.49
CA GLY A 55 24.14 22.00 37.43
C GLY A 55 25.57 21.93 36.92
N ASP A 56 25.86 20.97 36.04
CA ASP A 56 27.16 20.78 35.39
C ASP A 56 27.27 21.49 34.02
N VAL A 57 26.25 22.25 33.61
CA VAL A 57 26.29 23.01 32.36
C VAL A 57 26.98 24.34 32.58
N ASP A 58 28.18 24.48 32.03
CA ASP A 58 28.86 25.78 31.95
C ASP A 58 28.23 26.66 30.88
N TRP A 59 27.20 27.42 31.28
CA TRP A 59 26.50 28.39 30.44
C TRP A 59 27.38 29.51 29.89
N SER A 60 28.56 29.75 30.47
CA SER A 60 29.49 30.78 29.99
C SER A 60 30.20 30.40 28.70
N SER A 61 30.33 29.09 28.43
CA SER A 61 30.88 28.55 27.19
C SER A 61 29.89 28.60 26.01
N VAL A 62 28.59 28.65 26.30
CA VAL A 62 27.51 28.55 25.30
C VAL A 62 27.28 29.87 24.56
N PHE A 63 27.61 31.01 25.18
CA PHE A 63 27.44 32.35 24.60
C PHE A 63 28.76 33.03 24.21
N ALA A 64 29.88 32.32 24.31
CA ALA A 64 31.20 32.82 23.93
C ALA A 64 31.45 32.68 22.41
N THR A 65 30.66 33.37 21.59
CA THR A 65 31.01 33.63 20.18
C THR A 65 30.91 35.12 19.87
N PRO A 66 31.89 35.71 19.16
CA PRO A 66 31.84 37.12 18.81
C PRO A 66 30.65 37.40 17.90
N THR A 67 29.88 38.43 18.25
CA THR A 67 28.72 38.93 17.50
C THR A 67 29.08 39.16 16.03
N PRO A 68 28.46 38.46 15.06
CA PRO A 68 28.62 38.80 13.66
C PRO A 68 27.91 40.14 13.38
N THR A 69 28.64 41.08 12.80
CA THR A 69 28.13 42.35 12.30
C THR A 69 27.00 42.10 11.28
N PRO A 70 25.82 42.74 11.40
CA PRO A 70 24.72 42.55 10.47
C PRO A 70 25.12 42.93 9.03
N ALA A 71 25.02 41.97 8.11
CA ALA A 71 25.11 42.23 6.67
C ALA A 71 23.82 42.94 6.20
N ALA A 72 23.98 43.95 5.34
CA ALA A 72 22.87 44.76 4.84
C ALA A 72 21.84 43.92 4.05
N ALA A 73 20.56 44.20 4.27
CA ALA A 73 19.45 43.53 3.62
C ALA A 73 19.45 43.75 2.08
N PRO A 74 19.20 42.71 1.27
CA PRO A 74 19.06 42.87 -0.17
C PRO A 74 17.79 43.66 -0.54
N LYS A 75 17.96 44.62 -1.46
CA LYS A 75 16.86 45.40 -2.06
C LYS A 75 15.96 44.50 -2.89
N VAL A 76 14.66 44.55 -2.62
CA VAL A 76 13.60 43.94 -3.43
C VAL A 76 13.51 44.69 -4.76
N ALA A 77 13.68 43.99 -5.87
CA ALA A 77 13.42 44.51 -7.21
C ALA A 77 11.94 44.35 -7.56
N SER A 78 11.36 45.39 -8.16
CA SER A 78 9.97 45.51 -8.56
C SER A 78 9.56 44.51 -9.64
N VAL A 79 8.34 44.00 -9.49
CA VAL A 79 7.61 43.17 -10.46
C VAL A 79 7.46 43.91 -11.79
N ALA A 80 7.86 43.28 -12.88
CA ALA A 80 7.60 43.74 -14.24
C ALA A 80 6.83 42.65 -14.99
N ASP A 81 5.79 43.11 -15.70
CA ASP A 81 4.82 42.35 -16.49
C ASP A 81 5.46 41.40 -17.51
N VAL A 82 4.96 40.16 -17.57
CA VAL A 82 5.13 39.29 -18.74
C VAL A 82 3.80 38.63 -19.12
N LYS A 83 3.12 39.32 -20.03
CA LYS A 83 2.44 38.88 -21.26
C LYS A 83 1.95 37.43 -21.37
N ALA A 84 0.67 37.32 -21.71
CA ALA A 84 -0.05 36.09 -22.04
C ALA A 84 0.30 35.47 -23.41
N ALA A 85 0.01 34.16 -23.45
CA ALA A 85 -0.40 33.30 -24.57
C ALA A 85 0.66 32.52 -25.38
N ALA A 86 0.53 31.18 -25.34
CA ALA A 86 0.40 30.34 -26.53
C ALA A 86 -0.31 29.00 -26.18
N GLU A 87 -1.30 28.62 -26.98
CA GLU A 87 -2.04 27.35 -26.95
C GLU A 87 -1.17 26.12 -27.28
N PRO A 88 -1.57 24.92 -26.82
CA PRO A 88 -0.87 23.68 -27.13
C PRO A 88 -1.17 23.18 -28.54
N THR A 89 -0.12 22.92 -29.32
CA THR A 89 -0.19 22.14 -30.56
C THR A 89 -0.45 20.64 -30.27
N PRO A 90 -1.30 19.96 -31.06
CA PRO A 90 -1.63 18.55 -30.87
C PRO A 90 -0.48 17.63 -31.28
N TYR A 91 -0.12 16.68 -30.41
CA TYR A 91 0.83 15.62 -30.73
C TYR A 91 0.15 14.50 -31.55
N ALA A 92 0.85 14.10 -32.60
CA ALA A 92 0.46 13.12 -33.59
C ALA A 92 0.37 11.69 -33.03
N THR A 93 -0.71 11.01 -33.41
CA THR A 93 -0.94 9.58 -33.31
C THR A 93 0.20 8.79 -33.98
N LYS A 94 0.83 7.87 -33.25
CA LYS A 94 1.67 6.82 -33.86
C LYS A 94 0.84 5.56 -34.03
N GLU A 95 0.88 5.06 -35.26
CA GLU A 95 0.22 3.86 -35.74
C GLU A 95 0.74 2.57 -35.08
N GLN A 96 -0.20 1.66 -34.89
CA GLN A 96 -0.05 0.27 -34.51
C GLN A 96 0.41 -0.58 -35.70
N PRO A 97 1.41 -1.47 -35.55
CA PRO A 97 1.56 -2.62 -36.43
C PRO A 97 0.87 -3.85 -35.83
N SER A 98 -0.11 -4.37 -36.56
CA SER A 98 -0.57 -5.77 -36.47
C SER A 98 0.49 -6.70 -37.06
N THR A 99 0.68 -7.90 -36.51
CA THR A 99 0.38 -9.20 -37.17
C THR A 99 0.94 -10.41 -36.42
N THR A 100 0.03 -11.36 -36.18
CA THR A 100 0.15 -12.81 -36.46
C THR A 100 0.95 -13.74 -35.53
N ALA A 101 0.18 -14.69 -35.00
CA ALA A 101 0.59 -15.90 -34.29
C ALA A 101 1.46 -16.85 -35.13
N ALA A 102 2.37 -17.57 -34.47
CA ALA A 102 2.93 -18.81 -34.98
C ALA A 102 3.25 -19.78 -33.83
N ALA A 103 3.10 -21.07 -34.14
CA ALA A 103 2.83 -22.17 -33.25
C ALA A 103 4.04 -22.79 -32.52
N LYS A 104 3.71 -23.43 -31.41
CA LYS A 104 4.49 -24.41 -30.63
C LYS A 104 4.87 -25.65 -31.48
N PRO A 105 6.10 -26.20 -31.34
CA PRO A 105 6.35 -27.60 -31.62
C PRO A 105 6.19 -28.45 -30.34
N ALA A 106 5.50 -29.58 -30.51
CA ALA A 106 5.41 -30.67 -29.55
C ALA A 106 6.72 -31.47 -29.50
N ALA A 107 7.01 -32.04 -28.33
CA ALA A 107 7.90 -33.19 -28.20
C ALA A 107 7.16 -34.29 -27.43
N THR A 108 7.18 -35.47 -28.03
CA THR A 108 6.46 -36.68 -27.67
C THR A 108 7.30 -37.55 -26.72
N SER A 109 6.64 -38.05 -25.68
CA SER A 109 6.76 -39.36 -25.00
C SER A 109 8.07 -40.17 -25.06
N ALA A 110 8.53 -40.59 -23.87
CA ALA A 110 9.00 -41.96 -23.66
C ALA A 110 8.39 -42.49 -22.35
N GLU A 111 7.55 -43.50 -22.47
CA GLU A 111 7.03 -44.32 -21.36
C GLU A 111 8.09 -45.35 -20.94
N SER A 112 8.21 -45.58 -19.64
CA SER A 112 8.61 -46.87 -19.10
C SER A 112 7.63 -47.26 -17.99
N ASN A 113 6.96 -48.39 -18.21
CA ASN A 113 6.03 -49.03 -17.28
C ASN A 113 6.69 -49.32 -15.93
N ASP A 114 6.04 -48.94 -14.84
CA ASP A 114 5.86 -49.88 -13.74
C ASP A 114 4.49 -49.66 -13.07
N LEU A 115 3.70 -50.71 -13.02
CA LEU A 115 2.35 -50.76 -12.48
C LEU A 115 2.44 -51.28 -11.04
N LEU A 116 1.76 -50.59 -10.12
CA LEU A 116 1.50 -50.91 -8.71
C LEU A 116 2.38 -50.20 -7.66
N GLY A 117 2.15 -48.89 -7.52
CA GLY A 117 2.49 -48.07 -6.35
C GLY A 117 1.56 -46.85 -6.20
N ASP A 118 0.37 -46.93 -6.80
CA ASP A 118 -0.60 -45.83 -6.98
C ASP A 118 -1.43 -45.61 -5.71
N LEU A 119 -0.97 -44.68 -4.86
CA LEU A 119 -1.77 -43.73 -4.05
C LEU A 119 -0.92 -42.90 -3.06
N GLY A 120 0.40 -43.11 -2.99
CA GLY A 120 1.30 -42.43 -2.05
C GLY A 120 2.12 -41.27 -2.62
N ASP A 121 2.57 -41.35 -3.88
CA ASP A 121 3.56 -40.40 -4.46
C ASP A 121 2.94 -39.13 -5.06
N ALA A 122 1.64 -39.13 -5.40
CA ALA A 122 0.99 -37.95 -5.96
C ALA A 122 0.83 -36.81 -4.92
N ILE A 123 1.02 -37.09 -3.63
CA ILE A 123 0.98 -36.08 -2.55
C ILE A 123 2.39 -35.57 -2.21
N SER A 124 3.44 -36.38 -2.41
CA SER A 124 4.82 -35.95 -2.18
C SER A 124 5.36 -35.09 -3.32
N ASP A 125 5.08 -35.41 -4.60
CA ASP A 125 5.58 -34.62 -5.73
C ASP A 125 4.95 -33.22 -5.80
N ILE A 126 3.67 -33.08 -5.45
CA ILE A 126 3.02 -31.77 -5.33
C ILE A 126 3.56 -30.99 -4.12
N GLY A 127 3.94 -31.70 -3.05
CA GLY A 127 4.53 -31.12 -1.85
C GLY A 127 5.93 -30.56 -2.09
N ASP A 128 6.76 -31.28 -2.85
CA ASP A 128 8.11 -30.86 -3.22
C ASP A 128 8.06 -29.71 -4.24
N ASP A 129 7.22 -29.78 -5.28
CA ASP A 129 7.08 -28.68 -6.26
C ASP A 129 6.56 -27.36 -5.62
N ILE A 130 5.64 -27.44 -4.66
CA ILE A 130 5.15 -26.26 -3.92
C ILE A 130 6.19 -25.77 -2.92
N THR A 131 6.95 -26.66 -2.30
CA THR A 131 8.02 -26.29 -1.35
C THR A 131 9.17 -25.60 -2.07
N ASP A 132 9.55 -26.11 -3.25
CA ASP A 132 10.58 -25.57 -4.12
C ASP A 132 10.15 -24.22 -4.71
N ALA A 133 8.91 -24.11 -5.21
CA ALA A 133 8.38 -22.83 -5.69
C ALA A 133 8.35 -21.75 -4.60
N VAL A 134 8.01 -22.10 -3.35
CA VAL A 134 8.06 -21.16 -2.22
C VAL A 134 9.49 -20.83 -1.81
N SER A 135 10.43 -21.77 -1.98
CA SER A 135 11.85 -21.54 -1.66
C SER A 135 12.47 -20.46 -2.55
N ASP A 136 12.09 -20.40 -3.84
CA ASP A 136 12.53 -19.36 -4.78
C ASP A 136 12.14 -17.95 -4.32
N PHE A 137 10.95 -17.81 -3.72
CA PHE A 137 10.49 -16.53 -3.17
C PHE A 137 11.22 -16.12 -1.88
N LEU A 138 11.93 -17.02 -1.23
CA LEU A 138 12.65 -16.75 0.04
C LEU A 138 14.17 -16.65 -0.15
N ASP A 139 14.67 -17.08 -1.30
CA ASP A 139 16.08 -17.02 -1.64
C ASP A 139 16.62 -15.57 -1.67
N GLY A 140 17.73 -15.34 -0.97
CA GLY A 140 18.39 -14.04 -0.84
C GLY A 140 17.67 -12.99 0.02
N VAL A 141 16.48 -13.28 0.56
CA VAL A 141 15.67 -12.30 1.30
C VAL A 141 16.36 -11.84 2.59
N SER A 142 16.97 -12.76 3.35
CA SER A 142 17.65 -12.42 4.62
C SER A 142 18.86 -11.52 4.40
N GLU A 143 19.67 -11.81 3.39
CA GLU A 143 20.85 -11.03 3.01
C GLU A 143 20.45 -9.63 2.54
N TRP A 144 19.40 -9.56 1.73
CA TRP A 144 18.82 -8.29 1.31
C TRP A 144 18.33 -7.47 2.50
N ALA A 145 17.59 -8.09 3.44
CA ALA A 145 17.04 -7.42 4.60
C ALA A 145 18.15 -6.83 5.49
N GLU A 146 19.24 -7.58 5.69
CA GLU A 146 20.42 -7.10 6.42
C GLU A 146 21.05 -5.89 5.71
N LYS A 147 21.24 -5.97 4.38
CA LYS A 147 21.81 -4.89 3.57
C LYS A 147 21.00 -3.58 3.68
N VAL A 148 19.67 -3.67 3.66
CA VAL A 148 18.79 -2.49 3.79
C VAL A 148 18.39 -2.17 5.23
N LYS A 149 18.97 -2.87 6.22
CA LYS A 149 18.72 -2.69 7.66
C LYS A 149 17.24 -2.84 8.06
N CYS A 150 16.56 -3.79 7.44
CA CYS A 150 15.20 -4.21 7.77
C CYS A 150 15.20 -5.52 8.56
N LYS A 151 14.08 -5.80 9.23
CA LYS A 151 13.76 -7.10 9.79
C LYS A 151 13.30 -8.05 8.67
N THR A 152 13.53 -9.34 8.88
CA THR A 152 13.05 -10.39 7.98
C THR A 152 11.54 -10.60 8.14
N GLY A 153 10.89 -11.09 7.07
CA GLY A 153 9.47 -11.41 7.09
C GLY A 153 9.17 -12.64 7.93
N LEU A 154 7.98 -12.69 8.54
CA LEU A 154 7.50 -13.87 9.25
C LEU A 154 7.18 -15.02 8.30
N ASN A 155 6.74 -14.69 7.07
CA ASN A 155 6.57 -15.59 5.93
C ASN A 155 5.84 -16.89 6.29
N LYS A 156 4.75 -16.77 7.06
CA LYS A 156 3.93 -17.92 7.43
C LYS A 156 3.36 -18.55 6.15
N LYS A 157 3.33 -19.89 6.12
CA LYS A 157 2.82 -20.70 4.99
C LYS A 157 1.45 -21.33 5.28
N ALA A 158 0.82 -20.93 6.39
CA ALA A 158 -0.47 -21.43 6.85
C ALA A 158 -1.24 -20.30 7.53
N ALA A 159 -2.57 -20.45 7.58
CA ALA A 159 -3.47 -19.50 8.21
C ALA A 159 -3.03 -19.12 9.63
N TRP A 160 -3.04 -17.82 9.91
CA TRP A 160 -2.66 -17.26 11.21
C TRP A 160 -3.27 -15.86 11.40
N ASP A 161 -2.87 -15.17 12.46
CA ASP A 161 -3.33 -13.82 12.80
C ASP A 161 -2.59 -12.73 12.00
N GLY A 162 -2.69 -12.78 10.67
CA GLY A 162 -1.93 -11.89 9.78
C GLY A 162 -2.11 -12.15 8.29
N ILE A 163 -1.03 -11.95 7.55
CA ILE A 163 -0.89 -12.23 6.11
C ILE A 163 0.01 -13.46 5.94
N TRP A 164 -0.37 -14.44 5.11
CA TRP A 164 0.45 -15.63 4.86
C TRP A 164 0.56 -15.96 3.38
N ILE A 165 1.63 -16.67 3.04
CA ILE A 165 1.85 -17.24 1.70
C ILE A 165 0.83 -18.35 1.50
N GLY A 166 0.01 -18.25 0.45
CA GLY A 166 -1.01 -19.23 0.14
C GLY A 166 -2.33 -18.62 -0.34
N GLY A 167 -3.22 -19.49 -0.80
CA GLY A 167 -4.47 -19.16 -1.47
C GLY A 167 -5.74 -19.63 -0.78
N ASP A 168 -5.62 -20.08 0.47
CA ASP A 168 -6.63 -20.81 1.24
C ASP A 168 -7.61 -19.90 2.00
N SER A 169 -7.36 -18.58 2.07
CA SER A 169 -8.34 -17.61 2.56
C SER A 169 -9.38 -17.26 1.50
N LYS A 170 -10.61 -16.96 1.95
CA LYS A 170 -11.64 -16.29 1.12
C LYS A 170 -11.24 -14.87 0.72
N TRP A 171 -10.21 -14.31 1.35
CA TRP A 171 -9.68 -12.98 1.11
C TRP A 171 -8.21 -13.07 0.75
N LYS A 172 -7.90 -12.80 -0.51
CA LYS A 172 -6.55 -12.99 -1.03
C LYS A 172 -6.18 -11.96 -2.09
N ALA A 173 -4.89 -11.84 -2.32
CA ALA A 173 -4.35 -11.03 -3.42
C ALA A 173 -3.26 -11.79 -4.17
N GLU A 174 -3.28 -11.66 -5.48
CA GLU A 174 -2.23 -12.12 -6.39
C GLU A 174 -1.34 -10.93 -6.71
N PHE A 175 -0.10 -10.94 -6.22
CA PHE A 175 0.88 -9.89 -6.46
C PHE A 175 1.80 -10.28 -7.60
N THR A 176 1.93 -9.42 -8.60
CA THR A 176 2.76 -9.64 -9.79
C THR A 176 3.81 -8.55 -9.89
N ASN A 177 5.07 -8.96 -10.10
CA ASN A 177 6.14 -8.06 -10.53
C ASN A 177 6.19 -8.06 -12.06
N ASP A 178 5.66 -7.04 -12.71
CA ASP A 178 5.57 -6.97 -14.17
C ASP A 178 6.83 -6.37 -14.82
N ARG A 179 7.87 -6.09 -14.03
CA ARG A 179 9.18 -5.72 -14.58
C ARG A 179 9.80 -6.91 -15.29
N SER A 180 10.40 -6.65 -16.46
CA SER A 180 11.02 -7.68 -17.29
C SER A 180 12.45 -8.06 -16.89
N ASN A 181 13.11 -7.25 -16.05
CA ASN A 181 14.55 -7.33 -15.82
C ASN A 181 14.99 -6.97 -14.39
N GLU A 182 14.06 -6.91 -13.44
CA GLU A 182 14.37 -6.57 -12.06
C GLU A 182 13.49 -7.39 -11.11
N ASP A 183 14.13 -8.08 -10.16
CA ASP A 183 13.44 -8.75 -9.07
C ASP A 183 12.97 -7.72 -8.03
N MET A 184 11.84 -8.00 -7.40
CA MET A 184 11.22 -7.12 -6.44
C MET A 184 11.17 -7.79 -5.07
N MET A 185 11.46 -7.08 -3.99
CA MET A 185 11.04 -7.54 -2.67
C MET A 185 9.64 -7.04 -2.39
N LEU A 186 8.69 -7.94 -2.18
CA LEU A 186 7.35 -7.60 -1.68
C LEU A 186 7.39 -7.62 -0.16
N SER A 187 7.14 -6.47 0.46
CA SER A 187 6.91 -6.40 1.90
C SER A 187 5.43 -6.14 2.17
N CYS A 188 4.80 -6.97 3.01
CA CYS A 188 3.46 -6.75 3.50
C CYS A 188 3.40 -6.79 5.03
N TRP A 189 2.62 -5.90 5.62
CA TRP A 189 2.43 -5.81 7.05
C TRP A 189 0.98 -5.51 7.39
N GLN A 190 0.58 -5.91 8.59
CA GLN A 190 -0.66 -5.50 9.21
C GLN A 190 -0.45 -4.27 10.10
N ALA A 191 -1.50 -3.49 10.32
CA ALA A 191 -1.48 -2.36 11.22
C ALA A 191 -1.23 -2.82 12.67
N LYS A 192 -0.02 -2.56 13.20
CA LYS A 192 0.40 -2.84 14.60
C LYS A 192 0.74 -1.56 15.35
N GLY A 193 -0.22 -0.65 15.45
CA GLY A 193 -0.04 0.64 16.13
C GLY A 193 1.03 1.52 15.48
N PHE A 194 1.78 2.27 16.28
CA PHE A 194 2.59 3.41 15.81
C PHE A 194 3.63 3.04 14.75
N SER A 195 4.31 1.92 14.93
CA SER A 195 5.45 1.51 14.11
C SER A 195 5.17 0.30 13.23
N GLY A 196 3.92 -0.15 13.10
CA GLY A 196 3.59 -1.41 12.41
C GLY A 196 4.13 -1.52 10.97
N MET A 197 4.32 -0.39 10.31
CA MET A 197 4.88 -0.26 8.96
C MET A 197 6.42 -0.11 8.91
N SER A 198 7.07 0.09 10.06
CA SER A 198 8.51 0.35 10.17
C SER A 198 9.29 -0.96 10.11
N LEU A 199 9.78 -1.30 8.93
CA LEU A 199 10.50 -2.56 8.66
C LEU A 199 11.85 -2.65 9.38
N ASN A 200 12.45 -1.53 9.76
CA ASN A 200 13.66 -1.51 10.60
C ASN A 200 13.39 -1.84 12.08
N VAL A 201 12.13 -1.76 12.53
CA VAL A 201 11.71 -2.01 13.91
C VAL A 201 10.97 -3.35 14.02
N ASN A 202 9.98 -3.57 13.15
CA ASN A 202 9.07 -4.70 13.21
C ASN A 202 9.31 -5.67 12.06
N ASN A 203 9.15 -6.97 12.34
CA ASN A 203 9.06 -7.97 11.29
C ASN A 203 7.77 -7.74 10.49
N PRO A 204 7.85 -7.52 9.17
CA PRO A 204 6.65 -7.58 8.34
C PRO A 204 6.09 -9.00 8.35
N ASP A 205 4.79 -9.12 8.10
CA ASP A 205 4.13 -10.42 8.01
C ASP A 205 4.71 -11.20 6.81
N ILE A 206 4.93 -10.50 5.70
CA ILE A 206 5.56 -11.03 4.48
C ILE A 206 6.76 -10.16 4.10
N LEU A 207 7.88 -10.79 3.81
CA LEU A 207 8.98 -10.23 3.03
C LEU A 207 9.48 -11.35 2.11
N VAL A 208 9.22 -11.23 0.81
CA VAL A 208 9.55 -12.24 -0.19
C VAL A 208 10.12 -11.59 -1.45
N LYS A 209 11.01 -12.28 -2.14
CA LYS A 209 11.47 -11.93 -3.48
C LYS A 209 10.44 -12.40 -4.50
N ILE A 210 9.89 -11.52 -5.33
CA ILE A 210 9.11 -11.87 -6.52
C ILE A 210 9.99 -11.62 -7.75
N PRO A 211 10.46 -12.67 -8.42
CA PRO A 211 11.27 -12.49 -9.61
C PRO A 211 10.54 -11.73 -10.72
N ALA A 212 11.31 -11.11 -11.61
CA ALA A 212 10.77 -10.44 -12.80
C ALA A 212 9.75 -11.32 -13.55
N GLY A 213 8.56 -10.78 -13.83
CA GLY A 213 7.47 -11.45 -14.54
C GLY A 213 6.77 -12.57 -13.76
N LYS A 214 7.01 -12.70 -12.45
CA LYS A 214 6.39 -13.72 -11.60
C LYS A 214 5.30 -13.14 -10.69
N SER A 215 4.49 -14.05 -10.15
CA SER A 215 3.41 -13.72 -9.23
C SER A 215 3.44 -14.62 -8.00
N ILE A 216 2.98 -14.10 -6.87
CA ILE A 216 2.73 -14.85 -5.64
C ILE A 216 1.30 -14.58 -5.16
N GLU A 217 0.62 -15.62 -4.67
CA GLU A 217 -0.67 -15.46 -4.01
C GLU A 217 -0.49 -15.40 -2.49
N LEU A 218 -1.06 -14.37 -1.89
CA LEU A 218 -1.07 -14.17 -0.44
C LEU A 218 -2.51 -14.18 0.08
N SER A 219 -2.68 -14.82 1.22
CA SER A 219 -3.93 -14.88 1.96
C SER A 219 -3.92 -13.92 3.13
N PHE A 220 -5.08 -13.32 3.40
CA PHE A 220 -5.23 -12.27 4.39
C PHE A 220 -6.29 -12.67 5.42
N LYS A 221 -6.04 -12.31 6.68
CA LYS A 221 -7.06 -12.32 7.71
C LYS A 221 -8.10 -11.24 7.43
N GLU A 222 -9.38 -11.58 7.61
CA GLU A 222 -10.48 -10.63 7.47
C GLU A 222 -10.45 -9.53 8.55
N LYS A 223 -10.90 -8.33 8.18
CA LYS A 223 -11.03 -7.13 9.02
C LYS A 223 -9.72 -6.66 9.63
N MET A 224 -8.61 -7.04 9.02
CA MET A 224 -7.27 -6.61 9.40
C MET A 224 -6.79 -5.57 8.39
N PRO A 225 -6.54 -4.32 8.83
CA PRO A 225 -5.86 -3.35 7.99
C PRO A 225 -4.44 -3.77 7.72
N SER A 226 -4.06 -3.74 6.46
CA SER A 226 -2.79 -4.21 5.94
C SER A 226 -2.33 -3.36 4.79
N ALA A 227 -1.03 -3.32 4.56
CA ALA A 227 -0.45 -2.75 3.35
C ALA A 227 0.63 -3.66 2.80
N CYS A 228 0.86 -3.54 1.50
CA CYS A 228 1.97 -4.13 0.79
C CYS A 228 2.66 -3.06 -0.05
N ALA A 229 3.98 -3.13 -0.15
CA ALA A 229 4.75 -2.23 -0.99
C ALA A 229 5.87 -2.97 -1.74
N PRO A 230 6.15 -2.58 -2.99
CA PRO A 230 7.29 -3.08 -3.72
C PRO A 230 8.56 -2.38 -3.24
N PHE A 231 9.63 -3.15 -3.07
CA PHE A 231 10.94 -2.66 -2.66
C PHE A 231 11.99 -3.18 -3.65
N TYR A 232 12.42 -2.29 -4.54
CA TYR A 232 13.44 -2.54 -5.55
C TYR A 232 14.82 -2.13 -5.04
N ALA A 233 15.88 -2.43 -5.79
CA ALA A 233 17.25 -2.10 -5.37
C ALA A 233 17.48 -0.59 -5.21
N SER A 234 16.71 0.24 -5.92
CA SER A 234 16.74 1.71 -5.86
C SER A 234 15.86 2.31 -4.75
N THR A 235 14.90 1.54 -4.22
CA THR A 235 13.99 2.01 -3.20
C THR A 235 14.76 2.21 -1.88
N ALA A 236 14.40 3.25 -1.12
CA ALA A 236 14.96 3.49 0.20
C ALA A 236 13.91 3.23 1.29
N LEU A 237 14.34 3.15 2.54
CA LEU A 237 13.42 3.32 3.66
C LEU A 237 13.05 4.80 3.80
N ALA A 238 11.77 5.06 4.09
CA ALA A 238 11.30 6.37 4.51
C ALA A 238 11.86 6.69 5.90
N GLN A 239 11.79 7.96 6.32
CA GLN A 239 12.36 8.39 7.61
C GLN A 239 11.75 7.64 8.81
N PHE A 240 10.50 7.19 8.71
CA PHE A 240 9.83 6.40 9.72
C PHE A 240 10.14 4.88 9.63
N GLY A 241 10.99 4.47 8.71
CA GLY A 241 11.48 3.09 8.58
C GLY A 241 10.60 2.14 7.76
N GLY A 242 9.53 2.62 7.13
CA GLY A 242 8.77 1.84 6.15
C GLY A 242 9.30 2.00 4.73
N VAL A 243 8.73 1.29 3.77
CA VAL A 243 9.15 1.34 2.36
C VAL A 243 8.84 2.72 1.78
N ASN A 244 9.83 3.46 1.26
CA ASN A 244 9.62 4.77 0.65
C ASN A 244 9.11 4.64 -0.80
N ASN A 245 7.87 4.18 -0.93
CA ASN A 245 7.26 3.89 -2.23
C ASN A 245 5.75 4.08 -2.17
N THR A 246 5.07 3.97 -3.31
CA THR A 246 3.61 3.82 -3.35
C THR A 246 3.22 2.51 -2.64
N TRP A 247 2.15 2.54 -1.86
CA TRP A 247 1.65 1.36 -1.15
C TRP A 247 0.32 0.89 -1.73
N TRP A 248 0.08 -0.41 -1.68
CA TRP A 248 -1.25 -0.98 -1.82
C TRP A 248 -1.80 -1.25 -0.42
N GLU A 249 -2.85 -0.53 -0.03
CA GLU A 249 -3.49 -0.66 1.28
C GLU A 249 -4.79 -1.45 1.15
N VAL A 250 -5.12 -2.24 2.17
CA VAL A 250 -6.28 -3.11 2.15
C VAL A 250 -6.81 -3.38 3.57
N THR A 251 -8.13 -3.44 3.68
CA THR A 251 -8.82 -4.13 4.76
C THR A 251 -9.85 -5.04 4.14
N PHE A 252 -9.56 -6.34 4.09
CA PHE A 252 -10.48 -7.32 3.55
C PHE A 252 -11.72 -7.53 4.44
N GLY A 253 -12.86 -7.82 3.84
CA GLY A 253 -14.14 -7.99 4.52
C GLY A 253 -15.29 -7.50 3.65
N GLN A 254 -16.53 -7.86 4.01
CA GLN A 254 -17.73 -7.47 3.25
C GLN A 254 -17.86 -5.93 3.08
N ASP A 255 -17.47 -5.18 4.12
CA ASP A 255 -17.45 -3.70 4.13
C ASP A 255 -16.03 -3.14 3.93
N GLY A 256 -15.12 -3.99 3.46
CA GLY A 256 -13.72 -3.68 3.26
C GLY A 256 -13.45 -2.74 2.09
N ALA A 257 -12.18 -2.34 1.96
CA ALA A 257 -11.67 -1.62 0.81
C ALA A 257 -10.22 -1.99 0.51
N PHE A 258 -9.82 -1.78 -0.73
CA PHE A 258 -8.41 -1.68 -1.09
C PHE A 258 -8.18 -0.41 -1.91
N ASP A 259 -6.96 0.10 -1.88
CA ASP A 259 -6.58 1.31 -2.59
C ASP A 259 -5.06 1.38 -2.80
N VAL A 260 -4.67 2.22 -3.75
CA VAL A 260 -3.31 2.67 -3.98
C VAL A 260 -3.11 3.96 -3.19
N SER A 261 -2.01 4.02 -2.46
CA SER A 261 -1.67 5.12 -1.57
C SER A 261 -0.35 5.74 -2.00
N ARG A 262 -0.43 6.98 -2.49
CA ARG A 262 0.73 7.81 -2.83
C ARG A 262 1.15 8.73 -1.68
N ASN A 263 0.50 8.59 -0.52
CA ASN A 263 0.74 9.44 0.66
C ASN A 263 2.18 9.34 1.19
N ILE A 264 2.83 8.20 0.97
CA ILE A 264 4.19 7.93 1.42
C ILE A 264 5.20 8.56 0.48
N ASN A 265 4.99 8.37 -0.82
CA ASN A 265 5.83 8.92 -1.86
C ASN A 265 4.96 9.21 -3.08
N MET A 266 4.71 10.49 -3.35
CA MET A 266 3.93 10.92 -4.50
C MET A 266 4.53 10.52 -5.84
N HIS A 267 5.83 10.18 -5.87
CA HIS A 267 6.59 9.76 -7.05
C HIS A 267 7.04 8.29 -6.95
N GLY A 268 6.34 7.48 -6.16
CA GLY A 268 6.60 6.04 -6.09
C GLY A 268 6.22 5.30 -7.38
N ASP A 269 6.54 4.01 -7.39
CA ASP A 269 6.27 3.09 -8.50
C ASP A 269 4.77 2.95 -8.77
N ASN A 270 4.45 2.53 -9.99
CA ASN A 270 3.07 2.36 -10.41
C ASN A 270 2.50 1.07 -9.81
N ILE A 271 1.31 1.18 -9.26
CA ILE A 271 0.51 0.03 -8.83
C ILE A 271 -0.78 0.04 -9.64
N TYR A 272 -1.14 -1.11 -10.18
CA TYR A 272 -2.47 -1.38 -10.68
C TYR A 272 -3.11 -2.48 -9.84
N SER A 273 -4.32 -2.25 -9.33
CA SER A 273 -5.05 -3.24 -8.57
C SER A 273 -6.50 -3.36 -9.02
N LYS A 274 -6.98 -4.59 -9.13
CA LYS A 274 -8.33 -4.89 -9.63
C LYS A 274 -9.02 -5.92 -8.76
N GLY A 275 -10.17 -5.50 -8.23
CA GLY A 275 -11.12 -6.35 -7.56
C GLY A 275 -12.34 -6.63 -8.43
N SER A 276 -13.36 -7.20 -7.82
CA SER A 276 -14.62 -7.58 -8.44
C SER A 276 -15.50 -6.38 -8.83
N LYS A 277 -15.39 -5.26 -8.12
CA LYS A 277 -16.26 -4.08 -8.32
C LYS A 277 -15.57 -2.89 -8.96
N CYS A 278 -14.26 -2.75 -8.76
CA CYS A 278 -13.54 -1.55 -9.16
C CYS A 278 -12.05 -1.82 -9.30
N THR A 279 -11.36 -0.77 -9.76
CA THR A 279 -9.91 -0.72 -9.92
C THR A 279 -9.38 0.40 -9.05
N SER A 280 -8.19 0.20 -8.49
CA SER A 280 -7.39 1.25 -7.90
C SER A 280 -6.01 1.25 -8.54
N ASP A 281 -5.58 2.41 -9.02
CA ASP A 281 -4.30 2.64 -9.70
C ASP A 281 -3.78 4.04 -9.35
N MET A 282 -2.74 4.52 -10.03
CA MET A 282 -2.14 5.84 -9.74
C MET A 282 -3.05 7.07 -9.98
N SER A 283 -4.24 6.85 -10.56
CA SER A 283 -5.22 7.86 -10.97
C SER A 283 -6.67 7.56 -10.55
N THR A 284 -6.98 6.31 -10.22
CA THR A 284 -8.32 5.83 -9.87
C THR A 284 -8.32 5.28 -8.46
N CYS A 285 -9.30 5.66 -7.64
CA CYS A 285 -9.39 5.22 -6.23
C CYS A 285 -8.05 5.27 -5.48
N VAL A 286 -7.43 6.45 -5.47
CA VAL A 286 -6.04 6.64 -5.02
C VAL A 286 -5.93 7.75 -3.99
N PHE A 287 -5.20 7.49 -2.92
CA PHE A 287 -4.87 8.53 -1.94
C PHE A 287 -3.69 9.35 -2.41
N LYS A 288 -3.85 10.68 -2.37
CA LYS A 288 -2.85 11.66 -2.84
C LYS A 288 -2.71 12.80 -1.85
N CYS A 289 -1.50 13.31 -1.74
CA CYS A 289 -1.21 14.51 -0.98
C CYS A 289 -1.76 15.78 -1.66
N LYS A 290 -2.20 16.73 -0.84
CA LYS A 290 -2.61 18.07 -1.25
C LYS A 290 -1.40 18.97 -1.45
N ASP A 291 -1.65 20.13 -2.04
CA ASP A 291 -0.73 21.28 -2.07
C ASP A 291 0.69 20.98 -2.58
N GLY A 292 0.83 19.95 -3.42
CA GLY A 292 2.12 19.55 -3.99
C GLY A 292 3.09 18.91 -3.01
N MET A 293 2.63 18.46 -1.83
CA MET A 293 3.47 17.73 -0.88
C MET A 293 3.92 16.40 -1.47
N ASP A 294 5.19 16.02 -1.23
CA ASP A 294 5.74 14.73 -1.68
C ASP A 294 5.33 13.57 -0.76
N THR A 295 5.02 13.87 0.50
CA THR A 295 4.52 12.93 1.51
C THR A 295 3.55 13.65 2.44
N CYS A 296 2.53 12.94 2.93
CA CYS A 296 1.47 13.50 3.77
C CYS A 296 0.90 12.42 4.67
N GLU A 297 0.63 12.75 5.94
CA GLU A 297 0.10 11.79 6.92
C GLU A 297 -1.15 12.33 7.62
N LYS A 298 -1.39 13.65 7.69
CA LYS A 298 -2.58 14.16 8.38
C LYS A 298 -3.80 13.99 7.51
N GLY A 299 -4.95 13.70 8.13
CA GLY A 299 -6.23 13.64 7.44
C GLY A 299 -6.59 14.90 6.64
N GLU A 300 -6.05 16.05 7.06
CA GLU A 300 -6.18 17.32 6.33
C GLU A 300 -5.20 17.45 5.14
N ASP A 301 -4.13 16.68 5.09
CA ASP A 301 -3.03 16.77 4.11
C ASP A 301 -3.28 15.94 2.84
N TYR A 302 -4.28 15.05 2.83
CA TYR A 302 -4.53 14.16 1.70
C TYR A 302 -6.01 14.10 1.29
N TYR A 303 -6.25 13.57 0.10
CA TYR A 303 -7.58 13.31 -0.44
C TYR A 303 -7.61 11.96 -1.17
N LEU A 304 -8.82 11.43 -1.37
CA LEU A 304 -9.08 10.23 -2.15
C LEU A 304 -9.59 10.66 -3.53
N ASP A 305 -8.79 10.41 -4.55
CA ASP A 305 -9.03 10.86 -5.92
C ASP A 305 -9.81 9.80 -6.72
N ASN A 306 -10.74 10.25 -7.56
CA ASN A 306 -11.53 9.43 -8.48
C ASN A 306 -12.12 8.12 -7.87
N CYS A 307 -12.63 8.19 -6.63
CA CYS A 307 -13.19 7.02 -5.94
C CYS A 307 -14.67 7.20 -5.58
N ASN A 308 -15.52 7.29 -6.61
CA ASN A 308 -16.95 7.45 -6.43
C ASN A 308 -17.71 6.12 -6.48
N ALA A 309 -18.94 6.12 -5.96
CA ALA A 309 -19.81 4.95 -5.91
C ALA A 309 -20.17 4.39 -7.30
N SER A 310 -20.30 5.25 -8.32
CA SER A 310 -20.57 4.79 -9.70
C SER A 310 -19.43 3.96 -10.29
N GLY A 311 -18.20 4.18 -9.83
CA GLY A 311 -17.03 3.39 -10.20
C GLY A 311 -16.78 2.18 -9.29
N GLY A 312 -17.71 1.82 -8.39
CA GLY A 312 -17.57 0.72 -7.42
C GLY A 312 -16.76 1.05 -6.17
N GLY A 313 -16.13 2.22 -6.13
CA GLY A 313 -15.41 2.74 -4.97
C GLY A 313 -16.30 3.54 -4.02
N GLY A 314 -15.68 4.28 -3.12
CA GLY A 314 -16.39 5.23 -2.28
C GLY A 314 -15.49 5.79 -1.20
N GLY A 315 -15.60 7.10 -0.98
CA GLY A 315 -14.92 7.83 0.08
C GLY A 315 -15.89 8.49 1.04
N GLY A 316 -15.40 8.82 2.24
CA GLY A 316 -16.15 9.55 3.26
C GLY A 316 -15.22 10.04 4.36
N TYR A 317 -15.71 10.89 5.25
CA TYR A 317 -14.93 11.31 6.41
C TYR A 317 -14.74 10.12 7.36
N ASP A 318 -13.49 9.82 7.69
CA ASP A 318 -13.08 8.83 8.67
C ASP A 318 -12.68 9.57 9.96
N VAL A 319 -13.51 9.40 10.99
CA VAL A 319 -13.31 10.02 12.31
C VAL A 319 -12.03 9.53 13.00
N VAL A 320 -11.57 8.32 12.69
CA VAL A 320 -10.37 7.73 13.29
C VAL A 320 -9.12 8.39 12.72
N MET A 321 -9.16 8.75 11.44
CA MET A 321 -8.05 9.43 10.76
C MET A 321 -8.15 10.96 10.80
N ALA A 322 -9.29 11.49 11.25
CA ALA A 322 -9.65 12.89 11.11
C ALA A 322 -9.44 13.40 9.66
N GLY A 323 -9.83 12.57 8.69
CA GLY A 323 -9.49 12.73 7.28
C GLY A 323 -10.47 12.01 6.37
N VAL A 324 -10.13 11.89 5.09
CA VAL A 324 -10.91 11.04 4.18
C VAL A 324 -10.50 9.58 4.36
N GLY A 325 -11.46 8.67 4.44
CA GLY A 325 -11.25 7.23 4.29
C GLY A 325 -12.02 6.72 3.08
N GLY A 326 -11.91 5.41 2.84
CA GLY A 326 -12.58 4.76 1.72
C GLY A 326 -11.60 4.01 0.84
N GLY A 327 -12.03 3.72 -0.38
CA GLY A 327 -11.25 2.99 -1.37
C GLY A 327 -12.15 2.20 -2.32
N CYS A 328 -11.55 1.32 -3.10
CA CYS A 328 -12.26 0.41 -3.96
C CYS A 328 -12.98 -0.66 -3.11
N SER A 329 -14.31 -0.78 -3.27
CA SER A 329 -15.13 -1.63 -2.40
C SER A 329 -15.00 -3.11 -2.72
N MET A 330 -15.06 -3.93 -1.68
CA MET A 330 -14.92 -5.37 -1.78
C MET A 330 -16.17 -6.09 -2.33
N GLY A 331 -15.99 -7.32 -2.82
CA GLY A 331 -17.02 -8.30 -3.17
C GLY A 331 -17.80 -8.79 -1.95
N GLN A 332 -18.98 -9.39 -2.18
CA GLN A 332 -19.95 -9.59 -1.10
C GLN A 332 -19.61 -10.70 -0.08
N ASN A 333 -18.72 -11.67 -0.36
CA ASN A 333 -18.41 -12.75 0.60
C ASN A 333 -17.04 -13.44 0.41
N SER A 334 -16.28 -13.04 -0.61
CA SER A 334 -14.91 -13.45 -0.87
C SER A 334 -14.35 -12.51 -1.94
N GLU A 335 -13.03 -12.40 -2.02
CA GLU A 335 -12.39 -11.66 -3.08
C GLU A 335 -10.95 -12.11 -3.32
N THR A 336 -10.57 -12.08 -4.59
CA THR A 336 -9.19 -12.13 -5.03
C THR A 336 -8.88 -10.82 -5.75
N VAL A 337 -8.00 -10.01 -5.17
CA VAL A 337 -7.53 -8.77 -5.80
C VAL A 337 -6.28 -9.07 -6.60
N LYS A 338 -6.25 -8.72 -7.87
CA LYS A 338 -5.01 -8.75 -8.67
C LYS A 338 -4.25 -7.46 -8.41
N VAL A 339 -2.98 -7.54 -8.07
CA VAL A 339 -2.10 -6.40 -7.81
C VAL A 339 -0.86 -6.54 -8.68
N VAL A 340 -0.56 -5.51 -9.47
CA VAL A 340 0.55 -5.49 -10.41
C VAL A 340 1.43 -4.31 -10.08
N PHE A 341 2.72 -4.56 -9.89
CA PHE A 341 3.76 -3.56 -9.69
C PHE A 341 4.58 -3.41 -10.98
N SER A 342 4.76 -2.17 -11.44
CA SER A 342 5.51 -1.82 -12.65
C SER A 342 6.39 -0.60 -12.42
#